data_AF-A0A2E6WBV7-F1
#
_entry.id   AF-A0A2E6WBV7-F1
#
_cell.length_a   1.000
_cell.length_b   1.000
_cell.length_c   1.000
_cell.angle_alpha   90.00
_cell.angle_beta   90.00
_cell.angle_gamma   90.00
#
_symmetry.space_group_name_H-M   'P 1'
#
loop_
_entity.id
_entity.type
_entity.pdbx_description
1 polymer ?
#
loop_
_entity_poly.entity_id
_entity_poly.type
_entity_poly.pdbx_seq_one_letter_code
_entity_poly.pdbx_strand_id
1 'polypeptide(L)' 'MSKNINVLALVKGEEKYIFLFNDENRKTTLRQLGRYASNPDLSFTWYDAAVMSQKVRKLTRIEKAMQSRYRAVSSND' A
#
# COMPACT_ATOMS: atom_id res chain seq x y z
N MET A 1 5.59 -19.97 -3.89
CA MET A 1 6.26 -18.66 -3.70
C MET A 1 5.35 -17.79 -2.84
N SER A 2 5.73 -17.52 -1.59
CA SER A 2 4.97 -16.63 -0.70
C SER A 2 4.97 -15.22 -1.29
N LYS A 3 3.79 -14.68 -1.62
CA LYS A 3 3.67 -13.28 -2.06
C LYS A 3 3.90 -12.38 -0.86
N ASN A 4 4.88 -11.49 -0.95
CA ASN A 4 5.03 -10.43 0.03
C ASN A 4 3.80 -9.52 -0.03
N ILE A 5 3.29 -9.15 1.15
CA ILE A 5 2.13 -8.27 1.29
C ILE A 5 2.57 -7.06 2.11
N ASN A 6 2.29 -5.87 1.60
CA ASN A 6 2.40 -4.62 2.33
C ASN A 6 1.08 -4.33 3.04
N VAL A 7 1.17 -3.79 4.25
CA VAL A 7 0.02 -3.38 5.07
C VAL A 7 0.10 -1.89 5.35
N LEU A 8 -1.00 -1.17 5.13
CA LEU A 8 -1.18 0.21 5.58
C LEU A 8 -2.39 0.28 6.51
N ALA A 9 -2.20 0.87 7.68
CA ALA A 9 -3.25 1.09 8.66
C ALA A 9 -3.38 2.59 8.97
N LEU A 10 -4.61 3.06 9.08
CA LEU A 10 -4.98 4.39 9.56
C LEU A 10 -6.15 4.24 10.53
N VAL A 11 -6.08 4.93 11.67
CA VAL A 11 -7.15 4.96 12.68
C VAL A 11 -7.69 6.38 12.75
N LYS A 12 -9.02 6.53 12.66
CA LYS A 12 -9.74 7.80 12.70
C LYS A 12 -10.95 7.65 13.63
N GLY A 13 -10.78 8.05 14.90
CA GLY A 13 -11.79 7.77 15.93
C GLY A 13 -12.00 6.26 16.06
N GLU A 14 -13.24 5.81 15.88
CA GLU A 14 -13.61 4.39 15.92
C GLU A 14 -13.36 3.65 14.59
N GLU A 15 -13.14 4.38 13.50
CA GLU A 15 -12.94 3.78 12.18
C GLU A 15 -11.48 3.35 11.95
N LYS A 16 -11.33 2.15 11.39
CA LYS A 16 -10.03 1.53 11.09
C LYS A 16 -9.95 1.21 9.61
N TYR A 17 -9.00 1.83 8.93
CA TYR A 17 -8.76 1.64 7.51
C TYR A 17 -7.51 0.79 7.31
N ILE A 18 -7.68 -0.44 6.82
CA ILE A 18 -6.60 -1.39 6.58
C ILE A 18 -6.54 -1.70 5.09
N PHE A 19 -5.41 -1.38 4.45
CA PHE A 19 -5.17 -1.69 3.04
C PHE A 19 -4.02 -2.69 2.92
N LEU A 20 -4.34 -3.84 2.34
CA LEU A 20 -3.40 -4.89 1.99
C LEU A 20 -3.09 -4.79 0.49
N PHE A 21 -1.82 -4.74 0.13
CA PHE A 21 -1.44 -4.64 -1.27
C PHE A 21 -0.05 -5.21 -1.57
N ASN A 22 0.17 -5.52 -2.83
CA ASN A 22 1.45 -5.91 -3.43
C ASN A 22 1.60 -5.20 -4.78
N ASP A 23 2.64 -5.51 -5.56
CA ASP A 23 2.83 -4.86 -6.86
C ASP A 23 1.70 -5.15 -7.87
N GLU A 24 1.03 -6.31 -7.77
CA GLU A 24 -0.04 -6.72 -8.68
C GLU A 24 -1.30 -5.84 -8.51
N ASN A 25 -1.66 -5.50 -7.27
CA ASN A 25 -2.89 -4.77 -6.98
C ASN A 25 -2.70 -3.30 -6.59
N ARG A 26 -1.45 -2.78 -6.60
CA ARG A 26 -1.12 -1.38 -6.25
C ARG A 26 -2.03 -0.34 -6.90
N LYS A 27 -2.32 -0.47 -8.20
CA LYS A 27 -3.17 0.48 -8.94
C LYS A 27 -4.60 0.48 -8.40
N THR A 28 -5.11 -0.71 -8.05
CA THR A 28 -6.44 -0.87 -7.44
C THR A 28 -6.47 -0.25 -6.05
N THR A 29 -5.43 -0.46 -5.23
CA THR A 29 -5.31 0.18 -3.91
C THR A 29 -5.33 1.69 -4.01
N LEU A 30 -4.57 2.30 -4.93
CA LEU A 30 -4.57 3.76 -5.12
C LEU A 30 -5.95 4.31 -5.52
N ARG A 31 -6.69 3.58 -6.38
CA ARG A 31 -8.08 3.95 -6.72
C ARG A 31 -9.02 3.83 -5.51
N GLN A 32 -8.83 2.81 -4.68
CA GLN A 32 -9.64 2.61 -3.47
C GLN A 32 -9.44 3.76 -2.47
N LEU A 33 -8.21 4.25 -2.30
CA LEU A 33 -7.93 5.42 -1.47
C LEU A 33 -8.73 6.65 -1.95
N GLY A 34 -8.78 6.89 -3.26
CA GLY A 34 -9.59 7.97 -3.83
C GLY A 34 -11.09 7.77 -3.62
N ARG A 35 -11.60 6.54 -3.78
CA ARG A 35 -13.00 6.22 -3.53
C ARG A 35 -13.42 6.45 -2.08
N TYR A 36 -12.56 6.10 -1.12
CA TYR A 36 -12.84 6.34 0.30
C TYR A 36 -12.83 7.84 0.61
N ALA A 37 -11.87 8.60 0.06
CA ALA A 37 -11.83 10.04 0.23
C ALA A 37 -13.01 10.79 -0.41
N SER A 38 -13.63 10.21 -1.42
CA SER A 38 -14.83 10.78 -2.06
C SER A 38 -16.14 10.40 -1.37
N ASN A 39 -16.11 9.47 -0.39
CA ASN A 39 -17.33 9.03 0.29
C ASN A 39 -17.57 9.91 1.54
N PRO A 40 -18.63 10.74 1.57
CA PRO A 40 -18.91 11.61 2.71
C PRO A 40 -19.33 10.85 3.98
N ASP A 41 -19.71 9.58 3.88
CA ASP A 41 -20.09 8.75 5.03
C ASP A 41 -18.87 8.19 5.79
N LEU A 42 -17.65 8.42 5.30
CA LEU A 42 -16.40 7.95 5.89
C LEU A 42 -15.63 9.11 6.49
N SER A 43 -14.95 8.88 7.62
CA SER A 43 -14.00 9.88 8.17
C SER A 43 -12.68 9.97 7.39
N PHE A 44 -12.53 9.15 6.35
CA PHE A 44 -11.37 9.12 5.47
C PHE A 44 -11.36 10.31 4.51
N THR A 45 -10.35 11.17 4.61
CA THR A 45 -10.28 12.42 3.85
C THR A 45 -9.40 12.33 2.60
N TRP A 46 -9.49 13.32 1.70
CA TRP A 46 -8.53 13.48 0.60
C TRP A 46 -7.08 13.67 1.07
N TYR A 47 -6.89 14.28 2.23
CA TYR A 47 -5.56 14.38 2.85
C TYR A 47 -5.03 13.00 3.24
N ASP A 48 -5.88 12.16 3.85
CA ASP A 48 -5.54 10.79 4.21
C ASP A 48 -5.18 9.98 2.94
N ALA A 49 -5.97 10.10 1.86
CA ALA A 49 -5.67 9.47 0.58
C ALA A 49 -4.31 9.89 0.02
N ALA A 50 -3.97 11.18 0.10
CA ALA A 50 -2.69 11.69 -0.40
C ALA A 50 -1.52 11.10 0.40
N VAL A 51 -1.59 11.14 1.74
CA VAL A 51 -0.55 10.60 2.62
C VAL A 51 -0.40 9.09 2.41
N MET A 52 -1.50 8.34 2.38
CA MET A 52 -1.45 6.90 2.16
C MET A 52 -0.94 6.54 0.75
N SER A 53 -1.29 7.33 -0.27
CA SER A 53 -0.77 7.14 -1.63
C SER A 53 0.75 7.30 -1.72
N GLN A 54 1.32 8.23 -0.97
CA GLN A 54 2.78 8.37 -0.86
C GLN A 54 3.40 7.14 -0.20
N LYS A 55 2.80 6.64 0.88
CA LYS A 55 3.25 5.42 1.57
C LYS A 55 3.19 4.19 0.67
N VAL A 56 2.12 4.02 -0.12
CA VAL A 56 2.00 2.96 -1.13
C VAL A 56 3.19 2.99 -2.09
N ARG A 57 3.49 4.16 -2.67
CA ARG A 57 4.62 4.33 -3.60
C ARG A 57 5.96 4.00 -2.96
N LYS A 58 6.19 4.46 -1.72
CA LYS A 58 7.43 4.18 -0.96
C LYS A 58 7.61 2.70 -0.70
N LEU A 59 6.58 2.01 -0.20
CA LEU A 59 6.63 0.58 0.10
C LEU A 59 6.85 -0.26 -1.16
N THR A 60 6.20 0.08 -2.27
CA THR A 60 6.47 -0.62 -3.54
C THR A 60 7.93 -0.47 -4.00
N ARG A 61 8.56 0.69 -3.80
CA ARG A 61 9.99 0.87 -4.13
C ARG A 61 10.87 -0.02 -3.25
N ILE A 62 10.58 -0.10 -1.96
CA ILE A 62 11.31 -0.94 -1.01
C ILE A 62 11.15 -2.42 -1.39
N GLU A 63 9.92 -2.87 -1.67
CA GLU A 63 9.62 -4.24 -2.09
C GLU A 63 10.42 -4.63 -3.35
N LYS A 64 10.45 -3.77 -4.37
CA LYS A 64 11.22 -4.01 -5.60
C LYS A 64 12.71 -4.10 -5.33
N ALA A 65 13.27 -3.20 -4.51
CA ALA A 65 14.68 -3.25 -4.14
C ALA A 65 15.03 -4.53 -3.38
N MET A 66 14.18 -4.98 -2.45
CA MET A 66 14.36 -6.24 -1.72
C MET A 66 14.30 -7.45 -2.66
N GLN A 67 13.33 -7.50 -3.59
CA GLN A 67 13.23 -8.58 -4.56
C GLN A 67 14.48 -8.67 -5.47
N SER A 68 14.98 -7.54 -5.96
CA SER A 68 16.21 -7.52 -6.77
C SER A 68 17.42 -8.03 -5.98
N ARG A 69 17.56 -7.63 -4.72
CA ARG A 69 18.64 -8.11 -3.85
C ARG A 69 18.54 -9.61 -3.58
N TYR A 70 17.34 -10.10 -3.28
CA TYR A 70 17.12 -11.54 -3.05
C TYR A 70 17.51 -12.36 -4.28
N ARG A 71 17.06 -11.95 -5.47
CA ARG A 71 17.44 -12.60 -6.73
C ARG A 71 18.94 -12.61 -6.96
N ALA A 72 19.62 -11.49 -6.75
CA ALA A 72 21.07 -11.40 -6.95
C ALA A 72 21.84 -12.34 -6.00
N VAL A 73 21.41 -12.48 -4.75
CA VAL A 73 22.02 -13.41 -3.78
C VAL A 73 21.74 -14.87 -4.17
N SER A 74 20.50 -15.22 -4.51
CA SER A 74 20.11 -16.59 -4.86
C SER A 74 20.56 -17.07 -6.23
N SER A 75 21.12 -16.20 -7.07
CA SER A 75 21.63 -16.56 -8.40
C SER A 75 23.14 -16.86 -8.39
N ASN A 76 23.78 -16.69 -7.23
CA ASN A 76 25.22 -16.84 -7.03
C ASN A 76 25.59 -18.15 -6.30
N ASP A 77 24.58 -18.99 -6.02
CA ASP A 77 24.66 -20.38 -5.53
C ASP A 77 24.26 -21.34 -6.66
#